data_AF-A0A958BE52-F1
#
_entry.id   AF-A0A958BE52-F1
#
_cell.length_a   1.000
_cell.length_b   1.000
_cell.length_c   1.000
_cell.angle_alpha   90.00
_cell.angle_beta   90.00
_cell.angle_gamma   90.00
#
_symmetry.space_group_name_H-M   'P 1'
#
loop_
_entity.id
_entity.type
_entity.pdbx_description
1 polymer ?
#
loop_
_entity_poly.entity_id
_entity_poly.type
_entity_poly.pdbx_seq_one_letter_code
_entity_poly.pdbx_strand_id
1 'polypeptide(L)'
;MSESASLPTRARPTEVWPMRLLLLAACVGIVGVFPLHAFGTPHGLGFRAFALALAGLGLITVAGVWTDRPWASWAVMSLVSLKLTVDVYGWATVADRRLALLSLVSALVNLVLVALVFRLGPSPRPAPVRLDRVYFACVLALAAVVGIWGMFLPGRVAAVLPFGVPPLHARFLGAMYLSGATFMLLALRAGRWTALRVVLPMIAIWTGMLGLVSLGHLAAFDWSRTQTWVWFAAYIGYPLLAAWIAWQQRGAPEPAVERRTSDGLRRYLGVQGVLVTLLALALLGAPTAMSARWPWAITPLLAQIYSAPFLSYGLGSLLASRQPDRAALSIVLPATLVFSAGVLAASARHAGLFDPGRVATWLWFGAFGLATLALAWHLGRPAPVQPSPS
;
A
#
# COMPACT_ATOMS: atom_id res chain seq x y z
N MET A 1 38.35 -23.20 -7.56
CA MET A 1 37.20 -23.96 -8.09
C MET A 1 36.04 -22.98 -8.22
N SER A 2 35.71 -22.59 -9.46
CA SER A 2 34.63 -21.63 -9.73
C SER A 2 33.30 -22.35 -9.69
N GLU A 3 32.51 -22.08 -8.66
CA GLU A 3 31.13 -22.53 -8.59
C GLU A 3 30.33 -21.75 -9.66
N SER A 4 29.93 -22.47 -10.71
CA SER A 4 29.10 -21.94 -11.77
C SER A 4 27.78 -21.50 -11.17
N ALA A 5 27.60 -20.18 -10.99
CA ALA A 5 26.31 -19.60 -10.64
C ALA A 5 25.30 -20.00 -11.72
N SER A 6 24.48 -21.00 -11.42
CA SER A 6 23.39 -21.46 -12.27
C SER A 6 22.52 -20.26 -12.64
N LEU A 7 22.42 -19.97 -13.94
CA LEU A 7 21.51 -18.97 -14.47
C LEU A 7 20.10 -19.23 -13.91
N PRO A 8 19.34 -18.19 -13.52
CA PRO A 8 17.99 -18.36 -13.03
C PRO A 8 17.17 -19.10 -14.09
N THR A 9 16.74 -20.33 -13.77
CA THR A 9 15.94 -21.17 -14.65
C THR A 9 14.67 -20.42 -15.03
N ARG A 10 14.56 -20.01 -16.30
CA ARG A 10 13.29 -19.57 -16.91
C ARG A 10 12.23 -20.65 -16.65
N ALA A 11 11.02 -20.22 -16.30
CA ALA A 11 9.87 -21.11 -16.19
C ALA A 11 9.75 -21.95 -17.47
N ARG A 12 9.39 -23.23 -17.33
CA ARG A 12 9.28 -24.11 -18.50
C ARG A 12 8.14 -23.63 -19.40
N PRO A 13 8.21 -23.80 -20.73
CA PRO A 13 7.14 -23.39 -21.65
C PRO A 13 5.75 -23.90 -21.26
N THR A 14 5.66 -25.09 -20.66
CA THR A 14 4.43 -25.71 -20.17
C THR A 14 3.80 -24.97 -18.99
N GLU A 15 4.59 -24.29 -18.16
CA GLU A 15 4.12 -23.62 -16.95
C GLU A 15 3.46 -22.27 -17.24
N VAL A 16 3.72 -21.68 -18.41
CA VAL A 16 3.23 -20.35 -18.81
C VAL A 16 1.88 -20.40 -19.54
N TRP A 17 1.53 -21.55 -20.12
CA TRP A 17 0.27 -21.74 -20.87
C TRP A 17 -1.01 -21.42 -20.10
N PRO A 18 -1.17 -21.85 -18.82
CA PRO A 18 -2.36 -21.50 -18.04
C PRO A 18 -2.53 -19.98 -17.90
N MET A 19 -1.41 -19.25 -17.71
CA MET A 19 -1.43 -17.79 -17.60
C MET A 19 -1.82 -17.14 -18.92
N ARG A 20 -1.31 -17.64 -20.05
CA ARG A 20 -1.68 -17.18 -21.40
C ARG A 20 -3.19 -17.34 -21.62
N LEU A 21 -3.74 -18.54 -21.44
CA LEU A 21 -5.16 -18.82 -21.67
C LEU A 21 -6.08 -17.97 -20.79
N LEU A 22 -5.79 -17.87 -19.50
CA LEU A 22 -6.58 -17.05 -18.57
C LEU A 22 -6.49 -15.56 -18.90
N LEU A 23 -5.33 -15.08 -19.37
CA LEU A 23 -5.17 -13.70 -19.79
C LEU A 23 -6.02 -13.37 -21.02
N LEU A 24 -6.10 -14.28 -22.01
CA LEU A 24 -7.01 -14.10 -23.14
C LEU A 24 -8.47 -14.05 -22.70
N ALA A 25 -8.87 -14.96 -21.80
CA ALA A 25 -10.22 -14.97 -21.24
C ALA A 25 -10.54 -13.65 -20.52
N ALA A 26 -9.62 -13.15 -19.69
CA ALA A 26 -9.76 -11.85 -19.02
C ALA A 26 -9.84 -10.69 -20.03
N CYS A 27 -9.08 -10.76 -21.13
CA CYS A 27 -9.07 -9.74 -22.18
C CYS A 27 -10.39 -9.63 -22.95
N VAL A 28 -11.20 -10.69 -23.05
CA VAL A 28 -12.54 -10.60 -23.67
C VAL A 28 -13.41 -9.57 -22.93
N GLY A 29 -13.42 -9.61 -21.60
CA GLY A 29 -14.16 -8.63 -20.79
C GLY A 29 -13.58 -7.22 -20.86
N ILE A 30 -12.24 -7.11 -20.94
CA ILE A 30 -11.51 -5.83 -20.91
C ILE A 30 -11.56 -5.09 -22.25
N VAL A 31 -11.40 -5.80 -23.37
CA VAL A 31 -11.31 -5.21 -24.71
C VAL A 31 -12.67 -5.16 -25.39
N GLY A 32 -13.56 -6.12 -25.10
CA GLY A 32 -14.90 -6.19 -25.68
C GLY A 32 -15.96 -5.55 -24.79
N VAL A 33 -16.33 -6.24 -23.72
CA VAL A 33 -17.54 -5.93 -22.93
C VAL A 33 -17.47 -4.55 -22.25
N PHE A 34 -16.35 -4.23 -21.59
CA PHE A 34 -16.26 -3.01 -20.80
C PHE A 34 -16.28 -1.72 -21.65
N PRO A 35 -15.54 -1.60 -22.76
CA PRO A 35 -15.67 -0.46 -23.67
C PRO A 35 -17.09 -0.30 -24.21
N LEU A 36 -17.74 -1.37 -24.65
CA LEU A 36 -19.12 -1.31 -25.14
C LEU A 36 -20.07 -0.73 -24.09
N HIS A 37 -19.93 -1.16 -22.84
CA HIS A 37 -20.69 -0.60 -21.72
C HIS A 37 -20.36 0.88 -21.45
N ALA A 38 -19.07 1.25 -21.47
CA ALA A 38 -18.62 2.62 -21.21
C ALA A 38 -19.09 3.63 -22.28
N PHE A 39 -19.21 3.19 -23.53
CA PHE A 39 -19.74 4.01 -24.62
C PHE A 39 -21.27 4.02 -24.68
N GLY A 40 -21.93 2.94 -24.23
CA GLY A 40 -23.40 2.84 -24.16
C GLY A 40 -24.05 3.57 -22.97
N THR A 41 -23.26 4.05 -22.02
CA THR A 41 -23.74 4.78 -20.83
C THR A 41 -23.53 6.28 -20.95
N PRO A 42 -24.37 7.11 -20.29
CA PRO A 42 -24.24 8.57 -20.29
C PRO A 42 -23.07 9.09 -19.43
N HIS A 43 -22.15 8.22 -19.01
CA HIS A 43 -20.98 8.61 -18.22
C HIS A 43 -20.05 9.57 -18.99
N GLY A 44 -19.32 10.39 -18.24
CA GLY A 44 -18.43 11.40 -18.79
C GLY A 44 -17.24 10.84 -19.58
N LEU A 45 -16.61 11.69 -20.38
CA LEU A 45 -15.48 11.38 -21.26
C LEU A 45 -14.33 10.62 -20.56
N GLY A 46 -14.10 10.90 -19.27
CA GLY A 46 -13.09 10.20 -18.47
C GLY A 46 -13.33 8.69 -18.33
N PHE A 47 -14.59 8.26 -18.21
CA PHE A 47 -14.92 6.84 -18.08
C PHE A 47 -14.62 6.06 -19.38
N ARG A 48 -14.95 6.67 -20.53
CA ARG A 48 -14.65 6.12 -21.86
C ARG A 48 -13.16 6.07 -22.13
N ALA A 49 -12.43 7.14 -21.77
CA ALA A 49 -10.97 7.18 -21.88
C ALA A 49 -10.30 6.09 -21.02
N PHE A 50 -10.79 5.87 -19.79
CA PHE A 50 -10.33 4.79 -18.93
C PHE A 50 -10.56 3.40 -19.55
N ALA A 51 -11.75 3.16 -20.11
CA ALA A 51 -12.06 1.89 -20.79
C ALA A 51 -11.12 1.63 -21.98
N LEU A 52 -10.85 2.64 -22.81
CA LEU A 52 -9.90 2.51 -23.92
C LEU A 52 -8.46 2.27 -23.43
N ALA A 53 -8.02 2.99 -22.40
CA ALA A 53 -6.70 2.81 -21.81
C ALA A 53 -6.53 1.38 -21.25
N LEU A 54 -7.56 0.86 -20.58
CA LEU A 54 -7.57 -0.50 -20.05
C LEU A 54 -7.55 -1.55 -21.17
N ALA A 55 -8.31 -1.34 -22.25
CA ALA A 55 -8.29 -2.20 -23.43
C ALA A 55 -6.90 -2.23 -24.08
N GLY A 56 -6.28 -1.06 -24.29
CA GLY A 56 -4.92 -0.94 -24.81
C GLY A 56 -3.89 -1.65 -23.92
N LEU A 57 -3.97 -1.46 -22.60
CA LEU A 57 -3.13 -2.19 -21.64
C LEU A 57 -3.34 -3.71 -21.75
N GLY A 58 -4.58 -4.16 -21.93
CA GLY A 58 -4.91 -5.58 -22.13
C GLY A 58 -4.17 -6.17 -23.34
N LEU A 59 -4.25 -5.50 -24.49
CA LEU A 59 -3.59 -5.93 -25.73
C LEU A 59 -2.06 -5.96 -25.58
N ILE A 60 -1.48 -4.90 -24.99
CA ILE A 60 -0.04 -4.83 -24.71
C ILE A 60 0.39 -5.96 -23.76
N THR A 61 -0.41 -6.25 -22.74
CA THR A 61 -0.14 -7.31 -21.76
C THR A 61 -0.13 -8.68 -22.43
N VAL A 62 -1.13 -8.98 -23.28
CA VAL A 62 -1.18 -10.21 -24.08
C VAL A 62 0.06 -10.31 -24.96
N ALA A 63 0.38 -9.29 -25.74
CA ALA A 63 1.58 -9.30 -26.58
C ALA A 63 2.87 -9.51 -25.76
N GLY A 64 2.99 -8.88 -24.59
CA GLY A 64 4.13 -9.03 -23.69
C GLY A 64 4.29 -10.44 -23.14
N VAL A 65 3.20 -11.08 -22.72
CA VAL A 65 3.20 -12.46 -22.21
C VAL A 65 3.47 -13.48 -23.33
N TRP A 66 2.98 -13.24 -24.55
CA TRP A 66 3.23 -14.11 -25.70
C TRP A 66 4.65 -14.01 -26.25
N THR A 67 5.27 -12.83 -26.11
CA THR A 67 6.66 -12.58 -26.54
C THR A 67 7.67 -12.69 -25.40
N ASP A 68 7.28 -13.27 -24.26
CA ASP A 68 8.10 -13.54 -23.08
C ASP A 68 8.93 -12.34 -22.60
N ARG A 69 8.31 -11.15 -22.61
CA ARG A 69 8.95 -9.90 -22.21
C ARG A 69 9.17 -9.85 -20.69
N PRO A 70 10.29 -9.30 -20.21
CA PRO A 70 10.60 -9.23 -18.77
C PRO A 70 9.65 -8.32 -17.97
N TRP A 71 8.92 -7.42 -18.64
CA TRP A 71 7.91 -6.54 -18.03
C TRP A 71 6.51 -7.17 -18.03
N ALA A 72 6.30 -8.34 -18.63
CA ALA A 72 4.98 -8.92 -18.83
C ALA A 72 4.25 -9.18 -17.50
N SER A 73 4.93 -9.74 -16.49
CA SER A 73 4.32 -9.97 -15.16
C SER A 73 3.85 -8.67 -14.50
N TRP A 74 4.60 -7.58 -14.68
CA TRP A 74 4.21 -6.24 -14.21
C TRP A 74 2.93 -5.75 -14.91
N ALA A 75 2.87 -5.92 -16.23
CA ALA A 75 1.69 -5.56 -17.01
C ALA A 75 0.47 -6.39 -16.60
N VAL A 76 0.63 -7.70 -16.35
CA VAL A 76 -0.46 -8.57 -15.86
C VAL A 76 -0.96 -8.09 -14.49
N MET A 77 -0.08 -7.78 -13.53
CA MET A 77 -0.51 -7.29 -12.21
C MET A 77 -1.24 -5.95 -12.31
N SER A 78 -0.74 -5.02 -13.13
CA SER A 78 -1.42 -3.74 -13.36
C SER A 78 -2.79 -3.94 -14.02
N LEU A 79 -2.87 -4.78 -15.06
CA LEU A 79 -4.11 -5.07 -15.78
C LEU A 79 -5.15 -5.70 -14.86
N VAL A 80 -4.77 -6.73 -14.11
CA VAL A 80 -5.66 -7.43 -13.18
C VAL A 80 -6.16 -6.47 -12.10
N SER A 81 -5.30 -5.60 -11.56
CA SER A 81 -5.70 -4.64 -10.53
C SER A 81 -6.76 -3.64 -11.01
N LEU A 82 -6.57 -3.11 -12.22
CA LEU A 82 -7.55 -2.21 -12.85
C LEU A 82 -8.83 -2.95 -13.24
N LYS A 83 -8.73 -4.19 -13.71
CA LYS A 83 -9.92 -5.00 -14.02
C LYS A 83 -10.72 -5.37 -12.76
N LEU A 84 -10.05 -5.70 -11.66
CA LEU A 84 -10.72 -5.92 -10.38
C LEU A 84 -11.43 -4.65 -9.89
N THR A 85 -10.90 -3.46 -10.19
CA THR A 85 -11.62 -2.20 -9.91
C THR A 85 -12.93 -2.10 -10.68
N VAL A 86 -12.93 -2.50 -11.96
CA VAL A 86 -14.14 -2.58 -12.77
C VAL A 86 -15.11 -3.63 -12.23
N ASP A 87 -14.61 -4.78 -11.76
CA ASP A 87 -15.44 -5.82 -11.15
C ASP A 87 -16.10 -5.34 -9.85
N VAL A 88 -15.38 -4.58 -9.03
CA VAL A 88 -15.92 -3.95 -7.82
C VAL A 88 -16.97 -2.89 -8.17
N TYR A 89 -16.75 -2.08 -9.19
CA TYR A 89 -17.77 -1.15 -9.70
C TYR A 89 -19.03 -1.88 -10.15
N GLY A 90 -18.88 -2.95 -10.93
CA GLY A 90 -19.99 -3.79 -11.37
C GLY A 90 -20.77 -4.35 -10.18
N TRP A 91 -20.06 -4.89 -9.19
CA TRP A 91 -20.67 -5.39 -7.96
C TRP A 91 -21.43 -4.30 -7.18
N ALA A 92 -20.88 -3.09 -7.10
CA ALA A 92 -21.48 -1.99 -6.35
C ALA A 92 -22.72 -1.37 -7.03
N THR A 93 -22.87 -1.53 -8.35
CA THR A 93 -23.90 -0.83 -9.15
C THR A 93 -24.98 -1.74 -9.73
N VAL A 94 -24.74 -3.04 -9.77
CA VAL A 94 -25.66 -4.01 -10.39
C VAL A 94 -26.68 -4.53 -9.39
N ALA A 95 -27.97 -4.36 -9.70
CA ALA A 95 -29.07 -5.01 -8.98
C ALA A 95 -29.37 -6.45 -9.46
N ASP A 96 -28.89 -6.83 -10.65
CA ASP A 96 -29.15 -8.14 -11.28
C ASP A 96 -28.16 -9.23 -10.82
N ARG A 97 -28.70 -10.33 -10.28
CA ARG A 97 -27.93 -11.50 -9.81
C ARG A 97 -27.09 -12.18 -10.92
N ARG A 98 -27.51 -12.13 -12.19
CA ARG A 98 -26.78 -12.78 -13.30
C ARG A 98 -25.47 -12.06 -13.62
N LEU A 99 -25.52 -10.73 -13.63
CA LEU A 99 -24.35 -9.89 -13.83
C LEU A 99 -23.38 -10.00 -12.63
N ALA A 100 -23.92 -10.15 -11.41
CA ALA A 100 -23.10 -10.41 -10.23
C ALA A 100 -22.31 -11.74 -10.32
N LEU A 101 -22.92 -12.81 -10.85
CA LEU A 101 -22.24 -14.08 -11.09
C LEU A 101 -21.08 -13.94 -12.08
N LEU A 102 -21.26 -13.18 -13.16
CA LEU A 102 -20.20 -12.92 -14.15
C LEU A 102 -19.03 -12.13 -13.53
N SER A 103 -19.32 -11.14 -12.68
CA SER A 103 -18.30 -10.40 -11.92
C SER A 103 -17.52 -11.32 -10.97
N LEU A 104 -18.19 -12.28 -10.31
CA LEU A 104 -17.53 -13.26 -9.45
C LEU A 104 -16.60 -14.19 -10.24
N VAL A 105 -17.06 -14.70 -11.39
CA VAL A 105 -16.22 -15.53 -12.28
C VAL A 105 -15.00 -14.75 -12.77
N SER A 106 -15.19 -13.49 -13.19
CA SER A 106 -14.12 -12.58 -13.57
C SER A 106 -13.11 -12.36 -12.43
N ALA A 107 -13.60 -12.11 -11.21
CA ALA A 107 -12.75 -11.95 -10.04
C ALA A 107 -11.94 -13.23 -9.75
N LEU A 108 -12.54 -14.42 -9.87
CA LEU A 108 -11.84 -15.68 -9.69
C LEU A 108 -10.72 -15.87 -10.73
N VAL A 109 -11.01 -15.61 -12.02
CA VAL A 109 -10.00 -15.66 -13.09
C VAL A 109 -8.83 -14.74 -12.78
N ASN A 110 -9.11 -13.51 -12.35
CA ASN A 110 -8.12 -12.53 -11.95
C ASN A 110 -7.28 -12.98 -10.74
N LEU A 111 -7.90 -13.60 -9.73
CA LEU A 111 -7.19 -14.15 -8.58
C LEU A 111 -6.26 -15.31 -8.97
N VAL A 112 -6.68 -16.18 -9.89
CA VAL A 112 -5.82 -17.25 -10.42
C VAL A 112 -4.64 -16.65 -11.22
N LEU A 113 -4.87 -15.61 -12.02
CA LEU A 113 -3.80 -14.88 -12.71
C LEU A 113 -2.79 -14.28 -11.73
N VAL A 114 -3.25 -13.67 -10.63
CA VAL A 114 -2.38 -13.19 -9.55
C VAL A 114 -1.55 -14.33 -8.96
N ALA A 115 -2.18 -15.44 -8.59
CA ALA A 115 -1.48 -16.59 -8.05
C ALA A 115 -0.41 -17.15 -9.01
N LEU A 116 -0.71 -17.22 -10.30
CA LEU A 116 0.24 -17.64 -11.33
C LEU A 116 1.42 -16.67 -11.43
N VAL A 117 1.21 -15.35 -11.39
CA VAL A 117 2.30 -14.37 -11.43
C VAL A 117 3.16 -14.40 -10.16
N PHE A 118 2.58 -14.69 -8.99
CA PHE A 118 3.35 -14.93 -7.76
C PHE A 118 4.22 -16.18 -7.86
N ARG A 119 3.71 -17.24 -8.51
CA ARG A 119 4.42 -18.52 -8.69
C ARG A 119 5.51 -18.44 -9.76
N LEU A 120 5.21 -17.83 -10.91
CA LEU A 120 6.07 -17.76 -12.09
C LEU A 120 6.97 -16.52 -12.10
N GLY A 121 6.90 -15.71 -11.06
CA GLY A 121 7.61 -14.44 -11.00
C GLY A 121 9.13 -14.59 -11.10
N PRO A 122 9.81 -13.49 -11.46
CA PRO A 122 11.25 -13.50 -11.72
C PRO A 122 12.04 -13.84 -10.45
N SER A 123 13.19 -14.49 -10.61
CA SER A 123 14.12 -14.79 -9.52
C SER A 123 14.53 -13.53 -8.73
N PRO A 124 14.94 -13.70 -7.45
CA PRO A 124 15.42 -12.60 -6.62
C PRO A 124 16.53 -11.80 -7.31
N ARG A 125 16.58 -10.49 -7.05
CA ARG A 125 17.50 -9.56 -7.74
C ARG A 125 18.37 -8.87 -6.69
N PRO A 126 19.58 -8.38 -7.03
CA PRO A 126 20.42 -7.69 -6.06
C PRO A 126 19.93 -6.26 -5.74
N ALA A 127 19.23 -5.61 -6.68
CA ALA A 127 18.75 -4.24 -6.54
C ALA A 127 17.39 -4.00 -7.22
N PRO A 128 16.65 -2.93 -6.84
CA PRO A 128 15.41 -2.52 -7.49
C PRO A 128 15.62 -2.08 -8.94
N VAL A 129 14.75 -2.52 -9.83
CA VAL A 129 14.78 -2.19 -11.26
C VAL A 129 13.91 -0.96 -11.58
N ARG A 130 13.95 -0.51 -12.83
CA ARG A 130 13.16 0.66 -13.29
C ARG A 130 11.67 0.54 -12.98
N LEU A 131 11.06 -0.64 -13.15
CA LEU A 131 9.62 -0.84 -12.88
C LEU A 131 9.28 -0.72 -11.39
N ASP A 132 10.14 -1.22 -10.50
CA ASP A 132 9.97 -1.02 -9.05
C ASP A 132 10.00 0.47 -8.71
N ARG A 133 10.89 1.24 -9.37
CA ARG A 133 10.95 2.70 -9.21
C ARG A 133 9.73 3.41 -9.77
N VAL A 134 9.20 2.99 -10.92
CA VAL A 134 7.94 3.52 -11.45
C VAL A 134 6.81 3.30 -10.46
N TYR A 135 6.72 2.11 -9.87
CA TYR A 135 5.76 1.81 -8.81
C TYR A 135 5.91 2.75 -7.61
N PHE A 136 7.12 2.88 -7.06
CA PHE A 136 7.37 3.81 -5.94
C PHE A 136 7.02 5.25 -6.32
N ALA A 137 7.30 5.69 -7.56
CA ALA A 137 6.95 7.02 -8.04
C ALA A 137 5.43 7.23 -8.15
N CYS A 138 4.69 6.23 -8.61
CA CYS A 138 3.23 6.29 -8.67
C CYS A 138 2.62 6.38 -7.26
N VAL A 139 3.07 5.53 -6.33
CA VAL A 139 2.61 5.57 -4.93
C VAL A 139 3.02 6.89 -4.27
N LEU A 140 4.23 7.38 -4.56
CA LEU A 140 4.70 8.70 -4.10
C LEU A 140 3.78 9.82 -4.58
N ALA A 141 3.43 9.84 -5.85
CA ALA A 141 2.61 10.90 -6.43
C ALA A 141 1.24 10.96 -5.73
N LEU A 142 0.57 9.80 -5.58
CA LEU A 142 -0.71 9.73 -4.86
C LEU A 142 -0.55 10.18 -3.40
N ALA A 143 0.45 9.62 -2.69
CA ALA A 143 0.65 9.92 -1.29
C ALA A 143 1.04 11.38 -1.04
N ALA A 144 1.85 11.98 -1.91
CA ALA A 144 2.23 13.38 -1.82
C ALA A 144 1.01 14.29 -2.06
N VAL A 145 0.19 14.00 -3.07
CA VAL A 145 -1.03 14.79 -3.34
C VAL A 145 -1.98 14.74 -2.14
N VAL A 146 -2.31 13.54 -1.64
CA VAL A 146 -3.21 13.40 -0.49
C VAL A 146 -2.57 14.01 0.77
N GLY A 147 -1.28 13.81 0.98
CA GLY A 147 -0.52 14.34 2.12
C GLY A 147 -0.52 15.86 2.16
N ILE A 148 -0.19 16.50 1.04
CA ILE A 148 -0.14 17.96 0.91
C ILE A 148 -1.53 18.57 1.07
N TRP A 149 -2.55 18.01 0.41
CA TRP A 149 -3.91 18.51 0.52
C TRP A 149 -4.46 18.33 1.94
N GLY A 150 -4.26 17.17 2.56
CA GLY A 150 -4.70 16.90 3.92
C GLY A 150 -4.04 17.83 4.94
N MET A 151 -2.72 17.97 4.87
CA MET A 151 -1.94 18.72 5.88
C MET A 151 -2.11 20.25 5.74
N PHE A 152 -2.06 20.76 4.51
CA PHE A 152 -1.97 22.20 4.25
C PHE A 152 -3.27 22.80 3.69
N LEU A 153 -4.11 22.01 3.02
CA LEU A 153 -5.37 22.46 2.39
C LEU A 153 -6.59 21.64 2.89
N PRO A 154 -6.78 21.51 4.22
CA PRO A 154 -7.74 20.56 4.80
C PRO A 154 -9.19 20.78 4.33
N GLY A 155 -9.61 22.03 4.06
CA GLY A 155 -10.95 22.36 3.57
C GLY A 155 -11.21 21.92 2.13
N ARG A 156 -10.18 21.48 1.41
CA ARG A 156 -10.25 20.99 0.02
C ARG A 156 -9.86 19.51 -0.10
N VAL A 157 -9.77 18.77 1.01
CA VAL A 157 -9.35 17.36 0.99
C VAL A 157 -10.28 16.48 0.14
N ALA A 158 -11.58 16.83 0.07
CA ALA A 158 -12.55 16.14 -0.78
C ALA A 158 -12.26 16.27 -2.29
N ALA A 159 -11.35 17.15 -2.71
CA ALA A 159 -10.90 17.21 -4.12
C ALA A 159 -10.01 16.01 -4.49
N VAL A 160 -9.31 15.42 -3.51
CA VAL A 160 -8.33 14.33 -3.73
C VAL A 160 -8.73 13.01 -3.06
N LEU A 161 -9.70 13.03 -2.15
CA LEU A 161 -10.29 11.84 -1.53
C LEU A 161 -11.75 11.64 -1.96
N PRO A 162 -12.27 10.40 -1.96
CA PRO A 162 -13.65 10.14 -2.32
C PRO A 162 -14.67 10.66 -1.29
N PHE A 163 -14.22 10.94 -0.07
CA PHE A 163 -15.03 11.46 1.02
C PHE A 163 -14.44 12.75 1.62
N GLY A 164 -15.31 13.59 2.16
CA GLY A 164 -14.92 14.77 2.95
C GLY A 164 -14.74 14.41 4.42
N VAL A 165 -13.82 15.11 5.09
CA VAL A 165 -13.64 15.00 6.55
C VAL A 165 -13.34 16.37 7.15
N PRO A 166 -13.61 16.60 8.46
CA PRO A 166 -13.29 17.86 9.10
C PRO A 166 -11.78 18.14 9.16
N PRO A 167 -11.35 19.40 9.41
CA PRO A 167 -9.97 19.81 9.22
C PRO A 167 -8.91 19.08 10.05
N LEU A 168 -9.23 18.64 11.28
CA LEU A 168 -8.32 17.83 12.10
C LEU A 168 -8.05 16.47 11.44
N HIS A 169 -9.11 15.79 11.00
CA HIS A 169 -9.01 14.49 10.33
C HIS A 169 -8.25 14.59 9.01
N ALA A 170 -8.51 15.65 8.24
CA ALA A 170 -7.78 15.92 6.99
C ALA A 170 -6.28 16.05 7.25
N ARG A 171 -5.87 16.78 8.30
CA ARG A 171 -4.45 16.92 8.67
C ARG A 171 -3.84 15.66 9.23
N PHE A 172 -4.60 14.91 10.03
CA PHE A 172 -4.17 13.61 10.53
C PHE A 172 -3.89 12.63 9.39
N LEU A 173 -4.82 12.51 8.44
CA LEU A 173 -4.59 11.78 7.19
C LEU A 173 -3.43 12.37 6.40
N GLY A 174 -3.34 13.70 6.31
CA GLY A 174 -2.24 14.41 5.65
C GLY A 174 -0.87 14.00 6.19
N ALA A 175 -0.70 13.96 7.51
CA ALA A 175 0.53 13.51 8.16
C ALA A 175 0.87 12.04 7.86
N MET A 176 -0.15 11.16 7.85
CA MET A 176 0.00 9.77 7.41
C MET A 176 0.50 9.69 5.97
N TYR A 177 -0.18 10.36 5.04
CA TYR A 177 0.19 10.30 3.62
C TYR A 177 1.52 10.99 3.31
N LEU A 178 1.92 12.03 4.05
CA LEU A 178 3.27 12.61 3.97
C LEU A 178 4.36 11.65 4.46
N SER A 179 4.06 10.85 5.48
CA SER A 179 4.94 9.74 5.88
C SER A 179 5.01 8.67 4.79
N GLY A 180 3.88 8.27 4.20
CA GLY A 180 3.83 7.39 3.02
C GLY A 180 4.66 7.92 1.84
N ALA A 181 4.56 9.22 1.56
CA ALA A 181 5.39 9.89 0.55
C ALA A 181 6.88 9.83 0.93
N THR A 182 7.22 10.01 2.21
CA THR A 182 8.61 9.87 2.70
C THR A 182 9.13 8.45 2.49
N PHE A 183 8.33 7.40 2.80
CA PHE A 183 8.68 6.02 2.49
C PHE A 183 9.04 5.85 1.01
N MET A 184 8.20 6.36 0.11
CA MET A 184 8.37 6.17 -1.32
C MET A 184 9.54 6.98 -1.89
N LEU A 185 9.73 8.21 -1.40
CA LEU A 185 10.81 9.09 -1.80
C LEU A 185 12.19 8.49 -1.45
N LEU A 186 12.30 7.83 -0.31
CA LEU A 186 13.52 7.12 0.11
C LEU A 186 13.64 5.77 -0.60
N ALA A 187 12.53 5.06 -0.85
CA ALA A 187 12.52 3.83 -1.63
C ALA A 187 13.02 4.03 -3.07
N LEU A 188 12.67 5.16 -3.70
CA LEU A 188 13.19 5.56 -5.02
C LEU A 188 14.72 5.71 -5.05
N ARG A 189 15.31 6.12 -3.93
CA ARG A 189 16.76 6.31 -3.77
C ARG A 189 17.46 5.05 -3.25
N ALA A 190 16.70 4.01 -2.86
CA ALA A 190 17.28 2.80 -2.33
C ALA A 190 18.01 2.02 -3.43
N GLY A 191 19.32 1.83 -3.24
CA GLY A 191 20.15 0.99 -4.12
C GLY A 191 20.13 -0.49 -3.78
N ARG A 192 19.54 -0.88 -2.63
CA ARG A 192 19.61 -2.24 -2.07
C ARG A 192 18.26 -2.69 -1.51
N TRP A 193 17.93 -3.97 -1.67
CA TRP A 193 16.68 -4.54 -1.14
C TRP A 193 16.60 -4.58 0.38
N THR A 194 17.73 -4.60 1.08
CA THR A 194 17.78 -4.55 2.56
C THR A 194 16.95 -3.38 3.09
N ALA A 195 17.07 -2.19 2.49
CA ALA A 195 16.32 -0.99 2.88
C ALA A 195 14.81 -1.10 2.60
N LEU A 196 14.39 -1.90 1.61
CA LEU A 196 13.00 -2.06 1.18
C LEU A 196 12.29 -3.23 1.87
N ARG A 197 13.03 -4.11 2.54
CA ARG A 197 12.54 -5.37 3.10
C ARG A 197 11.37 -5.18 4.06
N VAL A 198 11.40 -4.13 4.87
CA VAL A 198 10.30 -3.79 5.78
C VAL A 198 9.24 -2.93 5.09
N VAL A 199 9.67 -2.03 4.21
CA VAL A 199 8.80 -1.04 3.56
C VAL A 199 7.78 -1.69 2.64
N LEU A 200 8.15 -2.69 1.84
CA LEU A 200 7.22 -3.35 0.92
C LEU A 200 6.05 -4.06 1.65
N PRO A 201 6.28 -4.90 2.67
CA PRO A 201 5.20 -5.42 3.51
C PRO A 201 4.34 -4.30 4.14
N MET A 202 4.94 -3.21 4.61
CA MET A 202 4.19 -2.08 5.16
C MET A 202 3.24 -1.45 4.13
N ILE A 203 3.69 -1.25 2.88
CA ILE A 203 2.82 -0.76 1.80
C ILE A 203 1.67 -1.72 1.57
N ALA A 204 1.97 -3.02 1.45
CA ALA A 204 0.97 -4.05 1.22
C ALA A 204 -0.09 -4.10 2.33
N ILE A 205 0.34 -4.05 3.59
CA ILE A 205 -0.56 -4.08 4.75
C ILE A 205 -1.42 -2.81 4.78
N TRP A 206 -0.82 -1.63 4.63
CA TRP A 206 -1.57 -0.36 4.70
C TRP A 206 -2.60 -0.32 3.58
N THR A 207 -2.14 -0.36 2.34
CA THR A 207 -3.00 -0.14 1.18
C THR A 207 -4.00 -1.29 1.01
N GLY A 208 -3.60 -2.52 1.35
CA GLY A 208 -4.45 -3.71 1.30
C GLY A 208 -5.54 -3.67 2.35
N MET A 209 -5.21 -3.36 3.61
CA MET A 209 -6.23 -3.27 4.66
C MET A 209 -7.22 -2.14 4.38
N LEU A 210 -6.75 -1.01 3.84
CA LEU A 210 -7.63 0.08 3.43
C LEU A 210 -8.56 -0.35 2.28
N GLY A 211 -8.05 -1.12 1.32
CA GLY A 211 -8.84 -1.75 0.27
C GLY A 211 -9.91 -2.70 0.84
N LEU A 212 -9.53 -3.59 1.75
CA LEU A 212 -10.44 -4.54 2.41
C LEU A 212 -11.55 -3.83 3.21
N VAL A 213 -11.21 -2.80 3.99
CA VAL A 213 -12.22 -1.97 4.68
C VAL A 213 -13.14 -1.32 3.65
N SER A 214 -12.60 -0.78 2.56
CA SER A 214 -13.40 -0.13 1.52
C SER A 214 -14.37 -1.10 0.82
N LEU A 215 -13.94 -2.34 0.57
CA LEU A 215 -14.81 -3.41 0.03
C LEU A 215 -15.95 -3.77 0.99
N GLY A 216 -15.73 -3.68 2.30
CA GLY A 216 -16.78 -3.87 3.30
C GLY A 216 -17.81 -2.73 3.35
N HIS A 217 -17.51 -1.58 2.74
CA HIS A 217 -18.30 -0.35 2.81
C HIS A 217 -18.56 0.26 1.43
N LEU A 218 -18.77 -0.56 0.39
CA LEU A 218 -18.95 -0.08 -0.99
C LEU A 218 -20.06 0.98 -1.14
N ALA A 219 -21.13 0.86 -0.37
CA ALA A 219 -22.25 1.81 -0.37
C ALA A 219 -21.86 3.23 0.12
N ALA A 220 -20.74 3.37 0.82
CA ALA A 220 -20.23 4.67 1.28
C ALA A 220 -19.47 5.44 0.17
N PHE A 221 -19.21 4.81 -0.98
CA PHE A 221 -18.45 5.41 -2.07
C PHE A 221 -19.34 5.80 -3.24
N ASP A 222 -19.18 7.04 -3.70
CA ASP A 222 -19.88 7.57 -4.86
C ASP A 222 -19.09 7.29 -6.15
N TRP A 223 -19.56 6.32 -6.94
CA TRP A 223 -18.92 5.89 -8.19
C TRP A 223 -19.07 6.89 -9.35
N SER A 224 -19.87 7.95 -9.19
CA SER A 224 -19.89 9.08 -10.13
C SER A 224 -18.60 9.92 -10.07
N ARG A 225 -17.86 9.82 -8.94
CA ARG A 225 -16.66 10.61 -8.68
C ARG A 225 -15.40 9.89 -9.13
N THR A 226 -14.53 10.60 -9.87
CA THR A 226 -13.22 10.06 -10.29
C THR A 226 -12.36 9.62 -9.11
N GLN A 227 -12.46 10.28 -7.96
CA GLN A 227 -11.71 9.94 -6.75
C GLN A 227 -12.00 8.51 -6.26
N THR A 228 -13.24 8.02 -6.44
CA THR A 228 -13.62 6.65 -6.07
C THR A 228 -12.91 5.62 -6.95
N TRP A 229 -12.86 5.86 -8.25
CA TRP A 229 -12.12 5.01 -9.19
C TRP A 229 -10.63 4.97 -8.87
N VAL A 230 -10.02 6.14 -8.64
CA VAL A 230 -8.60 6.25 -8.24
C VAL A 230 -8.35 5.53 -6.92
N TRP A 231 -9.25 5.67 -5.94
CA TRP A 231 -9.18 5.00 -4.65
C TRP A 231 -9.13 3.47 -4.80
N PHE A 232 -10.13 2.86 -5.45
CA PHE A 232 -10.14 1.39 -5.61
C PHE A 232 -9.01 0.88 -6.50
N ALA A 233 -8.65 1.59 -7.58
CA ALA A 233 -7.49 1.23 -8.40
C ALA A 233 -6.19 1.21 -7.58
N ALA A 234 -5.98 2.23 -6.73
CA ALA A 234 -4.80 2.31 -5.86
C ALA A 234 -4.81 1.22 -4.77
N TYR A 235 -5.92 1.04 -4.05
CA TYR A 235 -5.97 0.10 -2.92
C TYR A 235 -6.22 -1.36 -3.32
N ILE A 236 -6.41 -1.65 -4.60
CA ILE A 236 -6.26 -3.00 -5.17
C ILE A 236 -4.84 -3.17 -5.72
N GLY A 237 -4.38 -2.23 -6.55
CA GLY A 237 -3.10 -2.38 -7.25
C GLY A 237 -1.88 -2.26 -6.34
N TYR A 238 -1.81 -1.21 -5.53
CA TYR A 238 -0.66 -0.98 -4.67
C TYR A 238 -0.32 -2.14 -3.74
N PRO A 239 -1.29 -2.77 -3.03
CA PRO A 239 -0.95 -3.87 -2.16
C PRO A 239 -0.58 -5.14 -2.90
N LEU A 240 -1.25 -5.46 -4.01
CA LEU A 240 -0.91 -6.61 -4.84
C LEU A 240 0.51 -6.51 -5.38
N LEU A 241 0.87 -5.35 -5.93
CA LEU A 241 2.22 -5.12 -6.45
C LEU A 241 3.27 -5.09 -5.34
N ALA A 242 3.03 -4.44 -4.20
CA ALA A 242 3.96 -4.47 -3.07
C ALA A 242 4.19 -5.89 -2.54
N ALA A 243 3.11 -6.64 -2.35
CA ALA A 243 3.18 -8.03 -1.90
C ALA A 243 3.92 -8.91 -2.90
N TRP A 244 3.67 -8.72 -4.20
CA TRP A 244 4.35 -9.45 -5.25
C TRP A 244 5.86 -9.15 -5.28
N ILE A 245 6.25 -7.86 -5.24
CA ILE A 245 7.66 -7.47 -5.21
C ILE A 245 8.35 -8.05 -3.97
N ALA A 246 7.74 -7.94 -2.79
CA ALA A 246 8.27 -8.55 -1.57
C ALA A 246 8.41 -10.07 -1.69
N TRP A 247 7.39 -10.72 -2.25
CA TRP A 247 7.37 -12.17 -2.47
C TRP A 247 8.52 -12.64 -3.35
N GLN A 248 8.85 -11.91 -4.43
CA GLN A 248 9.97 -12.26 -5.30
C GLN A 248 11.35 -12.16 -4.62
N GLN A 249 11.47 -11.39 -3.54
CA GLN A 249 12.73 -11.22 -2.82
C GLN A 249 12.87 -12.13 -1.59
N ARG A 250 11.89 -12.98 -1.27
CA ARG A 250 11.89 -13.81 -0.04
C ARG A 250 13.03 -14.83 0.06
N GLY A 251 13.58 -15.23 -1.09
CA GLY A 251 14.71 -16.17 -1.18
C GLY A 251 16.04 -15.51 -1.54
N ALA A 252 16.13 -14.17 -1.52
CA ALA A 252 17.38 -13.48 -1.76
C ALA A 252 18.39 -13.79 -0.63
N PRO A 253 19.67 -14.07 -0.94
CA PRO A 253 20.70 -14.22 0.07
C PRO A 253 20.74 -13.01 1.00
N GLU A 254 20.90 -13.24 2.30
CA GLU A 254 21.06 -12.14 3.24
C GLU A 254 22.45 -11.52 3.07
N PRO A 255 22.55 -10.21 2.77
CA PRO A 255 23.84 -9.53 2.74
C PRO A 255 24.44 -9.47 4.14
N ALA A 256 25.78 -9.41 4.19
CA ALA A 256 26.51 -9.25 5.44
C ALA A 256 26.04 -8.00 6.21
N VAL A 257 25.94 -8.11 7.53
CA VAL A 257 25.54 -7.00 8.40
C VAL A 257 26.67 -5.99 8.50
N GLU A 258 26.49 -4.81 7.90
CA GLU A 258 27.49 -3.73 7.93
C GLU A 258 27.43 -2.93 9.25
N ARG A 259 26.21 -2.60 9.70
CA ARG A 259 25.99 -1.81 10.91
C ARG A 259 24.88 -2.41 11.73
N ARG A 260 25.16 -2.74 12.99
CA ARG A 260 24.16 -3.40 13.83
C ARG A 260 23.08 -2.43 14.31
N THR A 261 21.84 -2.91 14.27
CA THR A 261 20.74 -2.24 14.97
C THR A 261 20.95 -2.38 16.48
N SER A 262 20.94 -1.27 17.21
CA SER A 262 21.09 -1.30 18.66
C SER A 262 19.91 -1.97 19.37
N ASP A 263 20.17 -2.67 20.47
CA ASP A 263 19.12 -3.37 21.21
C ASP A 263 18.07 -2.42 21.80
N GLY A 264 18.47 -1.22 22.20
CA GLY A 264 17.53 -0.18 22.65
C GLY A 264 16.50 0.16 21.56
N LEU A 265 16.97 0.34 20.32
CA LEU A 265 16.07 0.60 19.19
C LEU A 265 15.18 -0.60 18.87
N ARG A 266 15.74 -1.82 18.89
CA ARG A 266 14.96 -3.05 18.65
C ARG A 266 13.86 -3.22 19.69
N ARG A 267 14.16 -2.99 20.96
CA ARG A 267 13.17 -3.02 22.07
C ARG A 267 12.10 -1.95 21.89
N TYR A 268 12.50 -0.71 21.60
CA TYR A 268 11.56 0.39 21.32
C TYR A 268 10.59 0.02 20.19
N LEU A 269 11.12 -0.42 19.03
CA LEU A 269 10.33 -0.83 17.88
C LEU A 269 9.43 -2.04 18.20
N GLY A 270 9.92 -2.99 19.01
CA GLY A 270 9.14 -4.14 19.45
C GLY A 270 7.93 -3.74 20.30
N VAL A 271 8.17 -2.95 21.36
CA VAL A 271 7.11 -2.46 22.27
C VAL A 271 6.11 -1.58 21.52
N GLN A 272 6.60 -0.58 20.78
CA GLN A 272 5.75 0.28 19.96
C GLN A 272 4.93 -0.56 18.97
N GLY A 273 5.57 -1.53 18.32
CA GLY A 273 4.93 -2.41 17.35
C GLY A 273 3.76 -3.20 17.94
N VAL A 274 3.95 -3.83 19.11
CA VAL A 274 2.87 -4.54 19.81
C VAL A 274 1.71 -3.61 20.15
N LEU A 275 2.00 -2.47 20.80
CA LEU A 275 0.95 -1.54 21.25
C LEU A 275 0.15 -0.97 20.07
N VAL A 276 0.83 -0.57 19.00
CA VAL A 276 0.19 0.00 17.80
C VAL A 276 -0.58 -1.06 17.01
N THR A 277 -0.09 -2.30 16.94
CA THR A 277 -0.86 -3.40 16.33
C THR A 277 -2.13 -3.68 17.13
N LEU A 278 -2.06 -3.73 18.47
CA LEU A 278 -3.25 -3.92 19.31
C LEU A 278 -4.27 -2.79 19.12
N LEU A 279 -3.81 -1.53 19.04
CA LEU A 279 -4.65 -0.39 18.71
C LEU A 279 -5.35 -0.55 17.36
N ALA A 280 -4.60 -0.96 16.33
CA ALA A 280 -5.15 -1.20 15.00
C ALA A 280 -6.21 -2.30 14.99
N LEU A 281 -5.95 -3.42 15.67
CA LEU A 281 -6.92 -4.51 15.78
C LEU A 281 -8.19 -4.08 16.54
N ALA A 282 -8.06 -3.26 17.59
CA ALA A 282 -9.20 -2.69 18.29
C ALA A 282 -10.02 -1.74 17.41
N LEU A 283 -9.35 -0.87 16.63
CA LEU A 283 -10.00 0.02 15.67
C LEU A 283 -10.74 -0.74 14.56
N LEU A 284 -10.20 -1.88 14.14
CA LEU A 284 -10.79 -2.70 13.09
C LEU A 284 -11.98 -3.53 13.61
N GLY A 285 -11.79 -4.21 14.76
CA GLY A 285 -12.73 -5.20 15.30
C GLY A 285 -13.79 -4.63 16.26
N ALA A 286 -13.56 -3.46 16.86
CA ALA A 286 -14.49 -2.81 17.78
C ALA A 286 -14.66 -1.31 17.47
N PRO A 287 -15.01 -0.92 16.24
CA PRO A 287 -14.98 0.48 15.79
C PRO A 287 -15.90 1.40 16.57
N THR A 288 -17.09 0.94 16.98
CA THR A 288 -18.05 1.71 17.78
C THR A 288 -17.53 1.99 19.21
N ALA A 289 -16.87 1.02 19.82
CA ALA A 289 -16.30 1.20 21.16
C ALA A 289 -15.08 2.13 21.13
N MET A 290 -14.28 2.04 20.06
CA MET A 290 -13.12 2.89 19.84
C MET A 290 -13.50 4.31 19.47
N SER A 291 -14.53 4.53 18.64
CA SER A 291 -14.98 5.88 18.28
C SER A 291 -15.46 6.68 19.49
N ALA A 292 -16.06 6.02 20.49
CA ALA A 292 -16.48 6.66 21.74
C ALA A 292 -15.30 7.08 22.65
N ARG A 293 -14.15 6.38 22.55
CA ARG A 293 -12.95 6.60 23.38
C ARG A 293 -11.86 7.39 22.67
N TRP A 294 -12.02 7.64 21.37
CA TRP A 294 -11.03 8.33 20.56
C TRP A 294 -10.82 9.76 21.07
N PRO A 295 -9.60 10.34 20.97
CA PRO A 295 -9.31 11.65 21.55
C PRO A 295 -10.13 12.80 20.94
N TRP A 296 -10.68 12.60 19.74
CA TRP A 296 -11.65 13.48 19.09
C TRP A 296 -12.78 12.66 18.45
N ALA A 297 -13.88 13.30 18.09
CA ALA A 297 -15.02 12.60 17.49
C ALA A 297 -14.65 11.97 16.13
N ILE A 298 -14.86 10.66 15.97
CA ILE A 298 -14.71 9.93 14.71
C ILE A 298 -15.93 9.03 14.46
N THR A 299 -16.21 8.69 13.20
CA THR A 299 -17.22 7.68 12.86
C THR A 299 -16.65 6.26 12.96
N PRO A 300 -17.49 5.22 13.08
CA PRO A 300 -17.02 3.82 13.05
C PRO A 300 -16.27 3.48 11.76
N LEU A 301 -16.75 3.94 10.61
CA LEU A 301 -16.05 3.77 9.32
C LEU A 301 -14.65 4.40 9.37
N LEU A 302 -14.53 5.62 9.91
CA LEU A 302 -13.25 6.29 10.00
C LEU A 302 -12.30 5.62 10.99
N ALA A 303 -12.81 5.03 12.07
CA ALA A 303 -12.03 4.19 12.97
C ALA A 303 -11.39 3.01 12.21
N GLN A 304 -12.18 2.31 11.37
CA GLN A 304 -11.65 1.21 10.54
C GLN A 304 -10.68 1.71 9.46
N ILE A 305 -10.94 2.86 8.82
CA ILE A 305 -9.99 3.47 7.87
C ILE A 305 -8.67 3.80 8.56
N TYR A 306 -8.70 4.32 9.79
CA TYR A 306 -7.49 4.61 10.58
C TYR A 306 -6.75 3.35 11.02
N SER A 307 -7.43 2.20 11.13
CA SER A 307 -6.78 0.95 11.54
C SER A 307 -5.73 0.49 10.55
N ALA A 308 -5.93 0.70 9.24
CA ALA A 308 -5.02 0.27 8.17
C ALA A 308 -3.58 0.84 8.30
N PRO A 309 -3.37 2.17 8.38
CA PRO A 309 -2.04 2.72 8.63
C PRO A 309 -1.47 2.27 9.97
N PHE A 310 -2.25 2.27 11.05
CA PHE A 310 -1.75 1.79 12.35
C PHE A 310 -1.31 0.32 12.28
N LEU A 311 -2.05 -0.55 11.59
CA LEU A 311 -1.69 -1.96 11.42
C LEU A 311 -0.35 -2.09 10.69
N SER A 312 -0.17 -1.28 9.63
CA SER A 312 1.09 -1.21 8.88
C SER A 312 2.25 -0.72 9.75
N TYR A 313 2.09 0.36 10.51
CA TYR A 313 3.14 0.83 11.43
C TYR A 313 3.43 -0.18 12.55
N GLY A 314 2.42 -0.81 13.13
CA GLY A 314 2.58 -1.79 14.19
C GLY A 314 3.33 -3.03 13.73
N LEU A 315 2.82 -3.70 12.69
CA LEU A 315 3.46 -4.88 12.10
C LEU A 315 4.82 -4.53 11.46
N GLY A 316 4.92 -3.38 10.80
CA GLY A 316 6.17 -2.87 10.24
C GLY A 316 7.23 -2.63 11.31
N SER A 317 6.85 -2.08 12.47
CA SER A 317 7.75 -1.89 13.62
C SER A 317 8.18 -3.23 14.22
N LEU A 318 7.29 -4.23 14.27
CA LEU A 318 7.65 -5.60 14.69
C LEU A 318 8.62 -6.28 13.70
N LEU A 319 8.42 -6.09 12.40
CA LEU A 319 9.36 -6.58 11.37
C LEU A 319 10.71 -5.85 11.46
N ALA A 320 10.68 -4.54 11.68
CA ALA A 320 11.85 -3.69 11.86
C ALA A 320 12.66 -4.08 13.11
N SER A 321 12.01 -4.41 14.22
CA SER A 321 12.67 -4.84 15.48
C SER A 321 13.52 -6.11 15.31
N ARG A 322 13.21 -6.92 14.29
CA ARG A 322 13.91 -8.16 13.95
C ARG A 322 15.05 -7.95 12.95
N GLN A 323 15.24 -6.74 12.42
CA GLN A 323 16.29 -6.49 11.44
C GLN A 323 17.66 -6.29 12.14
N PRO A 324 18.66 -7.16 11.85
CA PRO A 324 19.98 -7.05 12.47
C PRO A 324 20.77 -5.86 11.92
N ASP A 325 20.53 -5.48 10.66
CA ASP A 325 21.24 -4.39 9.98
C ASP A 325 20.43 -3.09 10.02
N ARG A 326 21.09 -2.01 10.43
CA ARG A 326 20.57 -0.64 10.45
C ARG A 326 20.12 -0.19 9.07
N ALA A 327 20.75 -0.67 7.99
CA ALA A 327 20.38 -0.33 6.62
C ALA A 327 18.92 -0.66 6.31
N ALA A 328 18.36 -1.72 6.92
CA ALA A 328 16.96 -2.10 6.75
C ALA A 328 15.97 -1.10 7.37
N LEU A 329 16.46 -0.24 8.27
CA LEU A 329 15.67 0.76 8.99
C LEU A 329 15.83 2.18 8.44
N SER A 330 16.68 2.35 7.43
CA SER A 330 17.02 3.64 6.82
C SER A 330 15.82 4.39 6.26
N ILE A 331 14.77 3.68 5.85
CA ILE A 331 13.52 4.26 5.35
C ILE A 331 12.47 4.36 6.46
N VAL A 332 12.33 3.29 7.26
CA VAL A 332 11.27 3.15 8.27
C VAL A 332 11.35 4.24 9.32
N LEU A 333 12.54 4.53 9.85
CA LEU A 333 12.70 5.52 10.91
C LEU A 333 12.35 6.95 10.49
N PRO A 334 12.95 7.54 9.44
CA PRO A 334 12.62 8.92 9.06
C PRO A 334 11.15 9.05 8.63
N ALA A 335 10.59 8.06 7.93
CA ALA A 335 9.16 8.10 7.58
C ALA A 335 8.26 8.06 8.83
N THR A 336 8.57 7.21 9.81
CA THR A 336 7.80 7.15 11.08
C THR A 336 7.98 8.42 11.92
N LEU A 337 9.16 9.06 11.85
CA LEU A 337 9.38 10.35 12.47
C LEU A 337 8.47 11.42 11.84
N VAL A 338 8.42 11.50 10.50
CA VAL A 338 7.50 12.40 9.77
C VAL A 338 6.05 12.17 10.18
N PHE A 339 5.64 10.91 10.33
CA PHE A 339 4.29 10.58 10.80
C PHE A 339 4.05 11.11 12.22
N SER A 340 4.90 10.72 13.17
CA SER A 340 4.69 11.08 14.59
C SER A 340 4.73 12.60 14.81
N ALA A 341 5.71 13.28 14.23
CA ALA A 341 5.86 14.73 14.33
C ALA A 341 4.71 15.46 13.61
N GLY A 342 4.31 14.98 12.43
CA GLY A 342 3.21 15.56 11.66
C GLY A 342 1.87 15.43 12.39
N VAL A 343 1.58 14.28 13.00
CA VAL A 343 0.38 14.08 13.82
C VAL A 343 0.42 14.96 15.05
N LEU A 344 1.56 15.08 15.73
CA LEU A 344 1.70 15.95 16.89
C LEU A 344 1.45 17.42 16.52
N ALA A 345 2.02 17.89 15.41
CA ALA A 345 1.81 19.25 14.90
C ALA A 345 0.34 19.50 14.50
N ALA A 346 -0.29 18.54 13.83
CA ALA A 346 -1.71 18.60 13.49
C ALA A 346 -2.58 18.64 14.74
N SER A 347 -2.29 17.81 15.74
CA SER A 347 -3.04 17.74 17.00
C SER A 347 -2.88 19.02 17.82
N ALA A 348 -1.65 19.54 17.93
CA ALA A 348 -1.36 20.79 18.64
C ALA A 348 -2.09 21.99 18.02
N ARG A 349 -2.15 22.07 16.67
CA ARG A 349 -2.90 23.13 15.97
C ARG A 349 -4.41 23.08 16.24
N HIS A 350 -4.93 21.92 16.63
CA HIS A 350 -6.34 21.68 16.92
C HIS A 350 -6.55 21.29 18.38
N ALA A 351 -5.67 21.72 19.29
CA ALA A 351 -5.70 21.31 20.69
C ALA A 351 -7.05 21.57 21.37
N GLY A 352 -7.77 22.63 20.96
CA GLY A 352 -9.11 22.95 21.46
C GLY A 352 -10.20 21.91 21.13
N LEU A 353 -9.94 20.95 20.24
CA LEU A 353 -10.85 19.82 19.96
C LEU A 353 -10.61 18.62 20.86
N PHE A 354 -9.56 18.65 21.69
CA PHE A 354 -9.21 17.58 22.62
C PHE A 354 -9.70 17.96 24.02
N ASP A 355 -10.38 17.03 24.68
CA ASP A 355 -10.88 17.20 26.04
C ASP A 355 -9.77 16.88 27.06
N PRO A 356 -9.27 17.85 27.85
CA PRO A 356 -8.22 17.61 28.85
C PRO A 356 -8.65 16.66 29.98
N GLY A 357 -9.96 16.48 30.20
CA GLY A 357 -10.50 15.54 31.18
C GLY A 357 -10.41 14.07 30.74
N ARG A 358 -10.10 13.80 29.46
CA ARG A 358 -9.99 12.43 28.94
C ARG A 358 -8.56 11.93 28.99
N VAL A 359 -8.38 10.74 29.57
CA VAL A 359 -7.09 10.01 29.53
C VAL A 359 -6.59 9.80 28.10
N ALA A 360 -7.50 9.59 27.14
CA ALA A 360 -7.16 9.42 25.73
C ALA A 360 -6.39 10.62 25.14
N THR A 361 -6.69 11.84 25.57
CA THR A 361 -5.98 13.06 25.15
C THR A 361 -4.51 13.01 25.56
N TRP A 362 -4.25 12.72 26.83
CA TRP A 362 -2.88 12.66 27.35
C TRP A 362 -2.09 11.48 26.80
N LEU A 363 -2.73 10.31 26.65
CA LEU A 363 -2.12 9.18 25.97
C LEU A 363 -1.75 9.51 24.53
N TRP A 364 -2.61 10.26 23.81
CA TRP A 364 -2.35 10.67 22.43
C TRP A 364 -1.12 11.59 22.32
N PHE A 365 -1.13 12.72 23.02
CA PHE A 365 -0.02 13.68 22.98
C PHE A 365 1.27 13.09 23.56
N GLY A 366 1.17 12.34 24.67
CA GLY A 366 2.31 11.69 25.31
C GLY A 366 2.94 10.61 24.42
N ALA A 367 2.12 9.73 23.81
CA ALA A 367 2.63 8.67 22.94
C ALA A 367 3.28 9.23 21.67
N PHE A 368 2.64 10.19 20.99
CA PHE A 368 3.22 10.80 19.80
C PHE A 368 4.45 11.67 20.12
N GLY A 369 4.44 12.41 21.23
CA GLY A 369 5.61 13.17 21.70
C GLY A 369 6.80 12.27 22.01
N LEU A 370 6.58 11.20 22.79
CA LEU A 370 7.62 10.22 23.11
C LEU A 370 8.14 9.52 21.84
N ALA A 371 7.24 9.14 20.92
CA ALA A 371 7.64 8.51 19.67
C ALA A 371 8.50 9.44 18.81
N THR A 372 8.12 10.71 18.68
CA THR A 372 8.91 11.72 17.95
C THR A 372 10.31 11.88 18.56
N LEU A 373 10.41 12.02 19.89
CA LEU A 373 11.69 12.17 20.58
C LEU A 373 12.56 10.92 20.44
N ALA A 374 12.00 9.72 20.66
CA ALA A 374 12.72 8.46 20.55
C ALA A 374 13.24 8.22 19.12
N LEU A 375 12.41 8.48 18.10
CA LEU A 375 12.80 8.34 16.70
C LEU A 375 13.89 9.34 16.30
N ALA A 376 13.75 10.61 16.71
CA ALA A 376 14.77 11.63 16.48
C ALA A 376 16.11 11.27 17.15
N TRP A 377 16.07 10.83 18.41
CA TRP A 377 17.23 10.37 19.15
C TRP A 377 17.96 9.22 18.44
N HIS A 378 17.22 8.21 17.98
CA HIS A 378 17.80 7.07 17.28
C HIS A 378 18.32 7.40 15.88
N LEU A 379 17.76 8.42 15.21
CA LEU A 379 18.28 8.92 13.93
C LEU A 379 19.56 9.74 14.09
N GLY A 380 19.68 10.51 15.17
CA GLY A 380 20.88 11.31 15.46
C GLY A 380 22.10 10.51 15.90
N ARG A 381 21.94 9.22 16.26
CA ARG A 381 23.03 8.36 16.72
C ARG A 381 23.62 7.51 15.59
N PRO A 382 24.95 7.52 15.40
CA PRO A 382 25.59 6.61 14.46
C PRO A 382 25.37 5.16 14.93
N ALA A 383 25.11 4.26 13.98
CA ALA A 383 25.02 2.85 14.28
C ALA A 383 26.42 2.25 14.49
N PRO A 384 26.61 1.36 15.48
CA PRO A 384 27.89 0.71 15.70
C PRO A 384 28.31 -0.08 14.45
N VAL A 385 29.55 0.16 14.00
CA VAL A 385 30.17 -0.56 12.88
C VAL A 385 30.54 -1.95 13.36
N GLN A 386 30.19 -2.98 12.59
CA GLN A 386 30.63 -4.34 12.91
C GLN A 386 32.10 -4.48 12.50
N PRO A 387 33.01 -4.91 13.39
CA PRO A 387 34.39 -5.18 13.00
C PRO A 387 34.43 -6.28 11.94
N SER A 388 35.26 -6.11 10.92
CA SER A 388 35.48 -7.10 9.87
C SER A 388 35.91 -8.42 10.51
N PRO A 389 35.35 -9.58 10.12
CA PRO A 389 35.88 -10.86 10.56
C PRO A 389 37.33 -10.96 10.06
N SER A 390 38.26 -11.11 11.01
CA SER A 390 39.70 -11.30 10.81
C SER A 390 40.03 -12.66 10.22
#